data_AF-A0A2D8PQT2-F1
#
_entry.id   AF-A0A2D8PQT2-F1
#
_cell.length_a   1.000
_cell.length_b   1.000
_cell.length_c   1.000
_cell.angle_alpha   90.00
_cell.angle_beta   90.00
_cell.angle_gamma   90.00
#
_symmetry.space_group_name_H-M   'P 1'
#
loop_
_entity.id
_entity.type
_entity.pdbx_description
1 polymer ?
#
loop_
_entity_poly.entity_id
_entity_poly.type
_entity_poly.pdbx_seq_one_letter_code
_entity_poly.pdbx_strand_id
1 'polypeptide(L)' 'MKKERHRLIPLAFCAAEILFEVDESWKIIYADGASQNLTSYEPQEAIGRNFLDLLDFLGG' A
#
# COMPACT_ATOMS: atom_id res chain seq x y z
N MET A 1 -9.98 -15.84 5.10
CA MET A 1 -8.96 -14.85 4.64
C MET A 1 -9.33 -13.38 4.82
N LYS A 2 -10.54 -12.87 4.44
CA LYS A 2 -10.87 -11.44 4.66
C LYS A 2 -11.02 -11.01 6.15
N LYS A 3 -11.39 -11.95 7.04
CA LYS A 3 -11.70 -11.65 8.45
C LYS A 3 -10.47 -11.42 9.34
N GLU A 4 -9.34 -12.08 9.07
CA GLU A 4 -8.08 -11.90 9.81
C GLU A 4 -7.52 -10.49 9.58
N ARG A 5 -7.50 -10.05 8.31
CA ARG A 5 -6.91 -8.78 7.91
C ARG A 5 -7.53 -7.60 8.67
N HIS A 6 -8.85 -7.60 8.84
CA HIS A 6 -9.59 -6.52 9.51
C HIS A 6 -9.19 -6.28 10.97
N ARG A 7 -8.61 -7.26 11.67
CA ARG A 7 -8.21 -7.10 13.08
C ARG A 7 -6.78 -6.56 13.24
N LEU A 8 -5.91 -6.83 12.28
CA LEU A 8 -4.51 -6.38 12.31
C LEU A 8 -4.31 -5.03 11.62
N ILE A 9 -5.22 -4.70 10.71
CA ILE A 9 -5.33 -3.43 9.99
C ILE A 9 -5.11 -2.21 10.91
N PRO A 10 -5.83 -2.03 12.04
CA PRO A 10 -5.69 -0.84 12.87
C PRO A 10 -4.31 -0.69 13.54
N LEU A 11 -3.67 -1.82 13.88
CA LEU A 11 -2.34 -1.84 14.48
C LEU A 11 -1.27 -1.51 13.44
N ALA A 12 -1.40 -2.06 12.23
CA ALA A 12 -0.52 -1.74 11.12
C ALA A 12 -0.62 -0.25 10.74
N PHE A 13 -1.83 0.33 10.72
CA PHE A 13 -2.02 1.77 10.48
C PHE A 13 -1.43 2.68 11.55
N CYS A 14 -1.45 2.25 12.81
CA CYS A 14 -0.88 3.05 13.90
C CYS A 14 0.66 3.09 13.82
N ALA A 15 1.28 2.07 13.22
CA ALA A 15 2.74 1.93 13.11
C ALA A 15 3.30 2.34 11.74
N ALA A 16 2.50 2.23 10.67
CA ALA A 16 2.89 2.56 9.32
C ALA A 16 1.97 3.65 8.77
N GLU A 17 2.55 4.75 8.29
CA GLU A 17 1.79 5.84 7.66
C GLU A 17 1.14 5.43 6.32
N ILE A 18 1.57 4.29 5.75
CA ILE A 18 1.11 3.74 4.47
C ILE A 18 1.01 2.23 4.55
N LEU A 19 -0.05 1.67 3.94
CA LEU A 19 -0.27 0.23 3.82
C LEU A 19 -0.58 -0.15 2.36
N PHE A 20 0.21 -1.08 1.81
CA PHE A 20 -0.05 -1.71 0.52
C PHE A 20 -0.19 -3.23 0.68
N GLU A 21 -1.20 -3.82 0.02
CA GLU A 21 -1.30 -5.27 -0.22
C GLU A 21 -1.03 -5.50 -1.71
N VAL A 22 -0.15 -6.44 -2.02
CA VAL A 22 0.19 -6.82 -3.40
C VAL A 22 -0.17 -8.28 -3.66
N ASP A 23 -0.44 -8.62 -4.92
CA ASP A 23 -0.54 -10.01 -5.37
C ASP A 23 0.84 -10.61 -5.70
N GLU A 24 0.85 -11.87 -6.15
CA GLU A 24 2.08 -12.61 -6.50
C GLU A 24 2.89 -11.96 -7.64
N SER A 25 2.27 -11.07 -8.43
CA SER A 25 2.90 -10.32 -9.52
C SER A 25 3.30 -8.90 -9.12
N TRP A 26 3.34 -8.59 -7.82
CA TRP A 26 3.59 -7.25 -7.26
C TRP A 26 2.54 -6.20 -7.63
N LYS A 27 1.37 -6.61 -8.12
CA LYS A 27 0.30 -5.68 -8.42
C LYS A 27 -0.42 -5.27 -7.14
N ILE A 28 -0.57 -3.98 -6.93
CA ILE A 28 -1.24 -3.43 -5.74
C ILE A 28 -2.74 -3.77 -5.84
N ILE A 29 -3.24 -4.54 -4.88
CA ILE A 29 -4.66 -4.95 -4.79
C ILE A 29 -5.41 -4.23 -3.66
N TYR A 30 -4.67 -3.62 -2.73
CA TYR A 30 -5.20 -2.73 -1.71
C TYR A 30 -4.14 -1.69 -1.36
N ALA A 31 -4.59 -0.46 -1.16
CA ALA A 31 -3.78 0.65 -0.73
C ALA A 31 -4.61 1.50 0.23
N ASP A 32 -3.99 1.95 1.31
CA ASP A 32 -4.64 2.80 2.30
C ASP A 32 -3.59 3.58 3.10
N GLY A 33 -4.01 4.65 3.78
CA GLY A 33 -3.14 5.59 4.48
C GLY A 33 -2.70 6.79 3.63
N ALA A 34 -1.76 7.58 4.14
CA ALA A 34 -1.32 8.85 3.52
C ALA A 34 -0.29 8.62 2.40
N SER A 35 -0.59 7.71 1.45
CA SER A 35 0.34 7.34 0.38
C SER A 35 0.79 8.52 -0.46
N GLN A 36 -0.02 9.57 -0.58
CA GLN A 36 0.28 10.75 -1.39
C GLN A 36 1.57 11.45 -0.98
N ASN A 37 1.88 11.53 0.32
CA ASN A 37 3.07 12.26 0.78
C ASN A 37 4.38 11.54 0.47
N LEU A 38 4.37 10.21 0.36
CA LEU A 38 5.56 9.41 0.16
C LEU A 38 5.67 8.92 -1.29
N THR A 39 4.57 8.47 -1.88
CA THR A 39 4.57 7.87 -3.22
C THR A 39 4.07 8.82 -4.31
N SER A 40 3.63 10.04 -3.96
CA SER A 40 2.95 10.98 -4.86
C SER A 40 1.62 10.49 -5.44
N TYR A 41 1.09 9.35 -4.97
CA TYR A 41 -0.18 8.79 -5.42
C TYR A 41 -1.20 8.71 -4.29
N GLU A 42 -2.44 9.05 -4.60
CA GLU A 42 -3.56 8.68 -3.74
C GLU A 42 -3.71 7.15 -3.69
N PRO A 43 -4.23 6.57 -2.59
CA PRO A 43 -4.36 5.12 -2.46
C PRO A 43 -5.13 4.50 -3.63
N GLN A 44 -6.19 5.15 -4.11
CA GLN A 44 -7.00 4.65 -5.21
C GLN A 44 -6.24 4.64 -6.55
N GLU A 45 -5.26 5.52 -6.72
CA GLU A 45 -4.43 5.61 -7.93
C GLU A 45 -3.28 4.58 -7.92
N ALA A 46 -2.89 4.13 -6.73
CA ALA A 46 -1.90 3.08 -6.55
C ALA A 46 -2.47 1.69 -6.88
N ILE A 47 -3.77 1.47 -6.64
CA ILE A 47 -4.41 0.17 -6.94
C ILE A 47 -4.28 -0.14 -8.44
N GLY A 48 -3.74 -1.32 -8.73
CA GLY A 48 -3.54 -1.84 -10.08
C GLY A 48 -2.18 -1.53 -10.69
N ARG A 49 -1.38 -0.64 -10.08
CA ARG A 49 0.03 -0.41 -10.48
C ARG A 49 0.94 -1.49 -9.94
N ASN A 50 2.15 -1.59 -10.50
CA ASN A 50 3.20 -2.43 -9.92
C ASN A 50 3.81 -1.70 -8.72
N PHE A 51 3.92 -2.38 -7.59
CA PHE A 51 4.50 -1.81 -6.38
C PHE A 51 5.98 -1.44 -6.52
N LEU A 52 6.73 -2.19 -7.35
CA LEU A 52 8.15 -1.90 -7.57
C LEU A 52 8.35 -0.55 -8.27
N ASP A 53 7.43 -0.17 -9.17
CA ASP A 53 7.46 1.15 -9.81
C ASP A 53 7.35 2.29 -8.78
N LEU A 54 6.72 2.06 -7.62
CA LEU A 54 6.62 3.06 -6.55
C LEU A 54 7.91 3.18 -5.73
N LEU A 55 8.69 2.11 -5.63
CA LEU A 55 9.94 2.11 -4.85
C LEU A 55 11.06 2.88 -5.57
N ASP A 56 11.07 2.86 -6.90
CA ASP A 56 12.06 3.61 -7.70
C ASP A 56 11.96 5.14 -7.45
N PHE A 57 10.79 5.65 -7.06
CA PHE A 57 10.60 7.07 -6.70
C PHE A 57 11.09 7.42 -5.29
N LEU A 58 11.20 6.43 -4.39
CA LEU A 58 11.59 6.64 -2.99
C LEU A 58 13.10 6.58 -2.75
N GLY A 59 13.89 6.49 -3.82
CA GLY A 59 15.34 6.46 -3.79
C GLY A 59 15.90 5.04 -3.94
N GLY A 60 16.12 4.64 -5.20
CA GLY A 60 17.29 3.81 -5.51
C GLY A 60 18.59 4.58 -5.32
#